data_AF-A0A525W2R0-F1
#
_entry.id   AF-A0A525W2R0-F1
#
_cell.length_a   1.000
_cell.length_b   1.000
_cell.length_c   1.000
_cell.angle_alpha   90.00
_cell.angle_beta   90.00
_cell.angle_gamma   90.00
#
_symmetry.space_group_name_H-M   'P 1'
#
loop_
_entity.id
_entity.type
_entity.pdbx_description
1 polymer ?
#
loop_
_entity_poly.entity_id
_entity_poly.type
_entity_poly.pdbx_seq_one_letter_code
_entity_poly.pdbx_strand_id
1 'polypeptide(L)'
;MSSGAANFRTEGFLHEVVNRLRALSFKEIAKWPEYPDKPDINLHVPAELADYTFTLMKDTLPDGDIRIGIQCYRHGFLGTGRMTVDGFVVSSDGRMRSLNDQDVWDLT
;
A
#
# COMPACT_ATOMS: atom_id res chain seq x y z
N MET A 1 14.55 -19.76 -13.24
CA MET A 1 14.63 -19.82 -11.77
C MET A 1 14.49 -18.42 -11.11
N SER A 2 13.61 -17.52 -11.59
CA SER A 2 13.64 -16.09 -11.16
C SER A 2 12.37 -15.56 -10.47
N SER A 3 11.40 -16.41 -10.13
CA SER A 3 10.12 -15.97 -9.55
C SER A 3 10.22 -15.64 -8.04
N GLY A 4 10.90 -16.49 -7.26
CA GLY A 4 10.94 -16.33 -5.80
C GLY A 4 11.75 -15.13 -5.31
N ALA A 5 12.88 -14.82 -5.97
CA ALA A 5 13.73 -13.69 -5.58
C ALA A 5 13.07 -12.33 -5.85
N ALA A 6 12.27 -12.22 -6.91
CA ALA A 6 11.52 -10.99 -7.21
C ALA A 6 10.40 -10.77 -6.20
N ASN A 7 9.62 -11.81 -5.87
CA ASN A 7 8.55 -11.71 -4.87
C ASN A 7 9.08 -11.28 -3.50
N PHE A 8 10.19 -11.88 -3.04
CA PHE A 8 10.81 -11.50 -1.76
C PHE A 8 11.26 -10.04 -1.72
N ARG A 9 11.78 -9.50 -2.84
CA ARG A 9 12.18 -8.09 -2.94
C ARG A 9 10.98 -7.15 -2.97
N THR A 10 9.93 -7.51 -3.69
CA THR A 10 8.68 -6.73 -3.75
C THR A 10 8.00 -6.67 -2.38
N GLU A 11 7.89 -7.81 -1.69
CA GLU A 11 7.35 -7.88 -0.33
C GLU A 11 8.20 -7.06 0.65
N GLY A 12 9.53 -7.17 0.56
CA GLY A 12 10.44 -6.36 1.36
C GLY A 12 10.28 -4.85 1.13
N PHE A 13 10.18 -4.43 -0.13
CA PHE A 13 9.94 -3.02 -0.48
C PHE A 13 8.59 -2.51 0.01
N LEU A 14 7.51 -3.27 -0.21
CA LEU A 14 6.18 -2.93 0.30
C LEU A 14 6.20 -2.72 1.81
N HIS A 15 6.83 -3.66 2.53
CA HIS A 15 6.94 -3.58 3.99
C HIS A 15 7.73 -2.36 4.45
N GLU A 16 8.84 -2.03 3.78
CA GLU A 16 9.63 -0.83 4.08
C GLU A 16 8.82 0.45 3.88
N VAL A 17 8.12 0.57 2.75
CA VAL A 17 7.29 1.74 2.46
C VAL A 17 6.16 1.86 3.48
N VAL A 18 5.46 0.78 3.79
CA VAL A 18 4.42 0.76 4.82
C VAL A 18 4.97 1.22 6.17
N ASN A 19 6.14 0.75 6.58
CA ASN A 19 6.78 1.18 7.83
C ASN A 19 7.14 2.67 7.82
N ARG A 20 7.59 3.21 6.68
CA ARG A 20 7.82 4.65 6.54
C ARG A 20 6.52 5.45 6.65
N LEU A 21 5.43 5.00 6.03
CA LEU A 21 4.14 5.67 6.12
C LEU A 21 3.55 5.59 7.53
N ARG A 22 3.78 4.50 8.26
CA ARG A 22 3.41 4.35 9.69
C ARG A 22 4.16 5.32 10.61
N ALA A 23 5.27 5.92 10.18
CA ALA A 23 5.95 6.95 10.94
C ALA A 23 5.24 8.31 10.88
N LEU A 24 4.29 8.48 9.96
CA LEU A 24 3.51 9.71 9.81
C LEU A 24 2.35 9.75 10.80
N SER A 25 2.03 10.96 11.28
CA SER A 25 0.89 11.15 12.17
C SER A 25 -0.45 11.07 11.44
N PHE A 26 -1.51 10.72 12.16
CA PHE A 26 -2.88 10.79 11.65
C PHE A 26 -3.18 12.13 10.98
N LYS A 27 -2.76 13.26 11.59
CA LYS A 27 -3.00 14.61 11.05
C LYS A 27 -2.29 14.88 9.72
N GLU A 28 -1.15 14.24 9.48
CA GLU A 28 -0.45 14.35 8.20
C GLU A 28 -1.15 13.53 7.13
N ILE A 29 -1.51 12.29 7.45
CA ILE A 29 -2.21 11.37 6.55
C ILE A 29 -3.61 11.89 6.20
N ALA A 30 -4.33 12.49 7.16
CA ALA A 30 -5.68 13.03 6.97
C ALA A 30 -5.75 14.16 5.93
N LYS A 31 -4.62 14.81 5.63
CA LYS A 31 -4.54 15.87 4.61
C LYS A 31 -4.41 15.33 3.19
N TRP A 32 -4.13 14.03 3.04
CA TRP A 32 -4.02 13.42 1.74
C TRP A 32 -5.38 13.31 1.06
N PRO A 33 -5.41 13.40 -0.28
CA PRO A 33 -6.63 13.13 -1.03
C PRO A 33 -7.09 11.69 -0.80
N GLU A 34 -8.41 11.47 -0.87
CA GLU A 34 -9.00 10.13 -0.92
C GLU A 34 -8.72 9.50 -2.29
N TYR A 35 -8.52 8.18 -2.33
CA TYR A 35 -8.48 7.45 -3.60
C TYR A 35 -9.80 7.68 -4.38
N PRO A 36 -9.78 7.86 -5.73
CA PRO A 36 -8.70 7.59 -6.68
C PRO A 36 -7.69 8.72 -6.88
N ASP A 37 -7.88 9.88 -6.25
CA ASP A 37 -6.91 10.95 -6.32
C ASP A 37 -5.66 10.54 -5.55
N LYS A 38 -4.52 10.53 -6.25
CA LYS A 38 -3.28 9.98 -5.71
C LYS A 38 -2.62 11.01 -4.80
N PRO A 39 -2.23 10.64 -3.57
CA PRO A 39 -1.33 11.48 -2.78
C PRO A 39 -0.05 11.74 -3.56
N ASP A 40 0.45 12.97 -3.53
CA ASP A 40 1.75 13.32 -4.13
C ASP A 40 2.90 12.82 -3.25
N ILE A 41 3.04 11.49 -3.20
CA ILE A 41 4.07 10.80 -2.42
C ILE A 41 4.93 9.98 -3.36
N ASN A 42 6.21 10.33 -3.42
CA ASN A 42 7.19 9.51 -4.11
C ASN A 42 7.51 8.27 -3.27
N LEU A 43 7.10 7.09 -3.75
CA LEU A 43 7.40 5.81 -3.10
C LEU A 43 8.88 5.41 -3.24
N HIS A 44 9.66 6.09 -4.10
CA HIS A 44 11.05 5.77 -4.43
C HIS A 44 11.22 4.31 -4.84
N VAL A 45 10.39 3.86 -5.80
CA VAL A 45 10.42 2.49 -6.31
C VAL A 45 11.80 2.19 -6.93
N PRO A 46 12.51 1.14 -6.46
CA PRO A 46 13.78 0.73 -7.03
C PRO A 46 13.66 0.37 -8.51
N ALA A 47 14.70 0.65 -9.30
CA ALA A 47 14.69 0.41 -10.75
C ALA A 47 14.46 -1.07 -11.10
N GLU A 48 14.89 -2.00 -10.24
CA GLU A 48 14.67 -3.43 -10.40
C GLU A 48 13.19 -3.86 -10.23
N LEU A 49 12.34 -2.99 -9.69
CA LEU A 49 10.89 -3.21 -9.54
C LEU A 49 10.07 -2.40 -10.55
N ALA A 50 10.69 -1.86 -11.60
CA ALA A 50 10.02 -1.03 -12.61
C ALA A 50 8.90 -1.76 -13.38
N ASP A 51 8.92 -3.10 -13.42
CA ASP A 51 7.86 -3.92 -14.02
C ASP A 51 6.61 -4.08 -13.14
N TYR A 52 6.63 -3.52 -11.92
CA TYR A 52 5.53 -3.54 -10.96
C TYR A 52 4.89 -2.15 -10.87
N THR A 53 3.56 -2.14 -10.82
CA THR A 53 2.79 -0.93 -10.57
C THR A 53 2.46 -0.86 -9.09
N PHE A 54 2.91 0.20 -8.42
CA PHE A 54 2.57 0.48 -7.03
C PHE A 54 1.54 1.62 -6.96
N THR A 55 0.41 1.36 -6.31
CA THR A 55 -0.67 2.35 -6.13
C THR A 55 -0.91 2.56 -4.64
N LEU A 56 -0.63 3.78 -4.16
CA LEU A 56 -1.00 4.19 -2.82
C LEU A 56 -2.49 4.56 -2.80
N MET A 57 -3.22 3.97 -1.85
CA MET A 57 -4.63 4.17 -1.61
C MET A 57 -4.82 4.70 -0.20
N LYS A 58 -5.70 5.69 -0.07
CA LYS A 58 -6.11 6.28 1.19
C LYS A 58 -7.62 6.38 1.19
N ASP A 59 -8.23 5.79 2.23
CA ASP A 59 -9.67 5.84 2.46
C ASP A 59 -9.93 6.25 3.91
N THR A 60 -10.80 7.23 4.13
CA THR A 60 -11.39 7.49 5.47
C THR A 60 -12.60 6.59 5.68
N LEU A 61 -12.55 5.76 6.73
CA LEU A 61 -13.60 4.82 7.11
C LEU A 61 -14.78 5.52 7.82
N PRO A 62 -15.97 4.88 7.92
CA PRO A 62 -17.16 5.50 8.54
C PRO A 62 -16.99 5.90 10.01
N ASP A 63 -16.07 5.25 10.74
CA ASP A 63 -15.72 5.56 12.13
C ASP A 63 -14.68 6.70 12.25
N GLY A 64 -14.19 7.21 11.12
CA GLY A 64 -13.18 8.27 11.06
C GLY A 64 -11.74 7.77 11.09
N ASP A 65 -11.51 6.46 11.16
CA ASP A 65 -10.19 5.87 11.01
C ASP A 65 -9.74 5.99 9.55
N ILE A 66 -8.43 6.07 9.32
CA ILE A 66 -7.87 6.14 7.97
C ILE A 66 -7.23 4.81 7.62
N ARG A 67 -7.70 4.21 6.53
CA ARG A 67 -7.09 3.04 5.92
C ARG A 67 -6.12 3.47 4.83
N ILE A 68 -4.88 2.99 4.94
CA ILE A 68 -3.82 3.18 3.96
C ILE A 68 -3.43 1.82 3.40
N GLY A 69 -3.41 1.70 2.07
CA GLY A 69 -2.99 0.50 1.36
C GLY A 69 -2.04 0.84 0.23
N ILE A 70 -1.08 -0.03 -0.03
CA ILE A 70 -0.24 0.02 -1.22
C ILE A 70 -0.53 -1.26 -2.00
N GLN A 71 -1.27 -1.12 -3.09
CA GLN A 71 -1.41 -2.18 -4.08
C GLN A 71 -0.11 -2.30 -4.87
N CYS A 72 0.37 -3.51 -5.03
CA CYS A 72 1.41 -3.87 -5.98
C CYS A 72 0.82 -4.83 -7.00
N TYR A 73 0.79 -4.39 -8.26
CA TYR A 73 0.31 -5.16 -9.38
C TYR A 73 1.48 -5.53 -10.30
N ARG A 74 1.65 -6.83 -10.55
CA ARG A 74 2.57 -7.33 -11.56
C ARG A 74 1.80 -7.71 -12.81
N HIS A 75 2.08 -7.04 -13.93
CA HIS A 75 1.54 -7.43 -15.23
C HIS A 75 2.11 -8.81 -15.63
N GLY A 76 1.24 -9.82 -15.72
CA GLY A 76 1.57 -11.13 -16.27
C GLY A 76 1.45 -11.15 -17.79
N PHE A 77 2.20 -12.03 -18.46
CA PHE A 77 1.96 -12.35 -19.86
C PHE A 77 0.75 -13.31 -19.94
N LEU A 78 -0.26 -12.98 -20.77
CA LEU A 78 -1.55 -13.71 -20.92
C LEU A 78 -2.61 -13.48 -19.82
N GLY A 79 -2.66 -12.30 -19.20
CA GLY A 79 -3.83 -11.87 -18.39
C GLY A 79 -3.91 -12.44 -16.96
N THR A 80 -2.90 -13.20 -16.51
CA THR A 80 -2.77 -13.65 -15.11
C THR A 80 -1.85 -12.70 -14.34
N GLY A 81 -2.36 -11.49 -14.05
CA GLY A 81 -1.68 -10.58 -13.14
C GLY A 81 -1.73 -11.10 -11.70
N ARG A 82 -0.71 -10.78 -10.91
CA ARG A 82 -0.76 -10.99 -9.45
C ARG A 82 -0.86 -9.63 -8.78
N MET A 83 -1.80 -9.53 -7.84
CA MET A 83 -1.96 -8.36 -7.01
C MET A 83 -1.73 -8.72 -5.55
N THR A 84 -0.97 -7.88 -4.87
CA THR A 84 -0.70 -7.97 -3.43
C THR A 84 -0.92 -6.60 -2.82
N VAL A 85 -1.42 -6.56 -1.60
CA VAL A 85 -1.64 -5.32 -0.85
C VAL A 85 -0.97 -5.45 0.50
N ASP A 86 -0.29 -4.39 0.92
CA ASP A 86 0.13 -4.20 2.31
C ASP A 86 -0.27 -2.79 2.77
N GLY A 87 -0.42 -2.61 4.08
CA GLY A 87 -0.90 -1.35 4.63
C GLY A 87 -1.23 -1.39 6.11
N PHE A 88 -2.04 -0.42 6.52
CA PHE A 88 -2.47 -0.27 7.91
C PHE A 88 -3.72 0.60 8.01
N VAL A 89 -4.35 0.53 9.18
CA VAL A 89 -5.38 1.48 9.60
C VAL A 89 -4.83 2.28 10.76
N VAL A 90 -5.03 3.60 10.73
CA VAL A 90 -4.65 4.53 11.80
C VAL A 90 -5.88 5.27 12.31
N SER A 91 -6.08 5.21 13.62
CA SER A 91 -7.15 5.89 14.32
C SER A 91 -6.76 7.32 14.68
N SER A 92 -7.75 8.17 14.95
CA SER A 92 -7.52 9.58 15.32
C SER A 92 -6.69 9.78 16.60
N ASP A 93 -6.67 8.78 17.49
CA ASP A 93 -5.83 8.73 18.70
C ASP A 93 -4.39 8.26 18.44
N GLY A 94 -4.05 7.94 17.18
CA GLY A 94 -2.74 7.50 16.74
C GLY A 94 -2.50 6.00 16.87
N ARG A 95 -3.48 5.21 17.35
CA ARG A 95 -3.37 3.74 17.32
C ARG A 95 -3.31 3.24 15.89
N MET A 96 -2.44 2.26 15.66
CA MET A 96 -2.28 1.64 14.34
C MET A 96 -2.51 0.14 14.44
N ARG A 97 -3.17 -0.41 13.43
CA ARG A 97 -3.31 -1.85 13.24
C ARG A 97 -2.96 -2.21 11.80
N SER A 98 -2.48 -3.44 11.60
CA SER A 98 -2.33 -3.96 10.24
C SER A 98 -3.69 -4.19 9.58
N LEU A 99 -3.69 -4.27 8.25
CA LEU A 99 -4.86 -4.68 7.48
C LEU A 99 -5.26 -6.10 7.90
N ASN A 100 -6.56 -6.34 8.03
CA ASN A 100 -7.13 -7.67 8.12
C ASN A 100 -7.58 -8.14 6.72
N ASP A 101 -8.07 -9.38 6.62
CA ASP A 101 -8.49 -9.96 5.33
C ASP A 101 -9.60 -9.14 4.64
N GLN A 102 -10.50 -8.53 5.40
CA GLN A 102 -11.55 -7.68 4.85
C GLN A 102 -10.98 -6.38 4.28
N ASP A 103 -10.05 -5.74 5.00
CA ASP A 103 -9.39 -4.53 4.52
C ASP A 103 -8.59 -4.81 3.23
N VAL A 104 -7.90 -5.96 3.17
CA VAL A 104 -7.18 -6.39 1.97
C VAL A 104 -8.16 -6.61 0.82
N TRP A 105 -9.29 -7.28 1.07
CA TRP A 105 -10.30 -7.53 0.05
C TRP A 105 -10.89 -6.25 -0.54
N ASP A 106 -11.19 -5.25 0.30
CA ASP A 106 -11.71 -3.96 -0.15
C ASP A 106 -10.69 -3.14 -0.95
N LEU A 107 -9.40 -3.44 -0.75
CA LEU A 107 -8.28 -2.84 -1.44
C LEU A 107 -7.79 -3.70 -2.60
N THR A 108 -8.49 -4.78 -2.99
CA THR A 108 -8.13 -5.60 -4.17
C THR A 108 -9.16 -5.63 -5.27
#